data_AF-A0A3Q7SJJ1-F1
#
_entry.id   AF-A0A3Q7SJJ1-F1
#
_cell.length_a   1.000
_cell.length_b   1.000
_cell.length_c   1.000
_cell.angle_alpha   90.00
_cell.angle_beta   90.00
_cell.angle_gamma   90.00
#
_symmetry.space_group_name_H-M   'P 1'
#
loop_
_entity.id
_entity.type
_entity.pdbx_description
1 polymer ?
#
loop_
_entity_poly.entity_id
_entity_poly.type
_entity_poly.pdbx_seq_one_letter_code
_entity_poly.pdbx_strand_id
1 'polypeptide(L)'
;MQEIIASVDHIKFDLEIAVEQQLGAQPLPFPGMDKSGAAVCEFFLKAACGKGGMCPFRHISGEKTVVCKHWLRGLCKKGDQCEFLHEYDMTKMPECYFYSKFGECSNKECPFLHIDPESKIKDCPWYDRGFCKHGPLCRHRHTRRVICVNYLVGFCPEGPSCKFMHPRFELPMGTTEQPPLPQQTQPATKQSNNPPLQRSSSLIQLTSQNSSPNQQRAPQVIGVMQSQNSSAGNRGPRPLEQVTCYKCGEKGHYANRCTKGHLAFLSGQ
;
A
#
# COMPACT_ATOMS: atom_id res chain seq x y z
N MET A 1 -31.36 5.25 31.08
CA MET A 1 -32.02 6.54 30.83
C MET A 1 -32.20 6.63 29.32
N GLN A 2 -33.41 6.42 28.83
CA GLN A 2 -33.68 6.22 27.39
C GLN A 2 -33.74 7.55 26.65
N GLU A 3 -33.26 7.57 25.41
CA GLU A 3 -33.30 8.71 24.48
C GLU A 3 -34.71 9.29 24.30
N ILE A 4 -35.77 8.48 24.47
CA ILE A 4 -37.17 8.92 24.34
C ILE A 4 -37.60 9.80 25.53
N ILE A 5 -37.06 9.54 26.73
CA ILE A 5 -37.47 10.22 27.96
C ILE A 5 -36.68 11.53 28.12
N ALA A 6 -35.42 11.53 27.71
CA ALA A 6 -34.51 12.66 27.84
C ALA A 6 -33.65 12.84 26.58
N SER A 7 -34.28 13.10 25.43
CA SER A 7 -33.55 13.46 24.21
C SER A 7 -32.89 14.82 24.41
N VAL A 8 -31.58 14.87 24.18
CA VAL A 8 -30.77 16.08 24.25
C VAL A 8 -30.34 16.58 22.86
N ASP A 9 -30.90 16.00 21.79
CA ASP A 9 -30.47 16.26 20.41
C ASP A 9 -30.75 17.69 19.95
N HIS A 10 -31.74 18.35 20.56
CA HIS A 10 -32.12 19.74 20.28
C HIS A 10 -31.28 20.75 21.08
N ILE A 11 -30.45 20.28 22.02
CA ILE A 11 -29.64 21.13 22.90
C ILE A 11 -28.22 21.14 22.37
N LYS A 12 -27.73 22.33 21.99
CA LYS A 12 -26.30 22.53 21.69
C LYS A 12 -25.56 22.75 22.99
N PHE A 13 -24.62 21.86 23.29
CA PHE A 13 -23.77 21.99 24.46
C PHE A 13 -22.59 22.91 24.18
N ASP A 14 -22.17 23.68 25.17
CA ASP A 14 -20.94 24.50 25.09
C ASP A 14 -19.72 23.64 24.72
N LEU A 15 -19.70 22.38 25.15
CA LEU A 15 -18.66 21.42 24.80
C LEU A 15 -18.58 21.16 23.29
N GLU A 16 -19.74 21.00 22.63
CA GLU A 16 -19.80 20.75 21.18
C GLU A 16 -19.23 21.95 20.42
N ILE A 17 -19.67 23.16 20.80
CA ILE A 17 -19.19 24.42 20.23
C ILE A 17 -17.67 24.57 20.44
N ALA A 18 -17.17 24.28 21.64
CA ALA A 18 -15.76 24.40 21.97
C ALA A 18 -14.87 23.38 21.22
N VAL A 19 -15.36 22.16 21.00
CA VAL A 19 -14.65 21.12 20.24
C VAL A 19 -14.60 21.46 18.75
N GLU A 20 -15.73 21.82 18.15
CA GLU A 20 -15.82 22.19 16.72
C GLU A 20 -14.96 23.42 16.40
N GLN A 21 -15.00 24.44 17.26
CA GLN A 21 -14.20 25.67 17.09
C GLN A 21 -12.76 25.53 17.60
N GLN A 22 -12.40 24.39 18.19
CA GLN A 22 -11.10 24.13 18.80
C GLN A 22 -10.65 25.23 19.78
N LEU A 23 -11.59 25.73 20.59
CA LEU A 23 -11.34 26.78 21.56
C LEU A 23 -10.38 26.29 22.66
N GLY A 24 -9.48 27.16 23.10
CA GLY A 24 -8.52 26.84 24.17
C GLY A 24 -7.35 25.92 23.77
N ALA A 25 -7.29 25.46 22.52
CA ALA A 25 -6.20 24.61 22.06
C ALA A 25 -4.91 25.40 21.83
N GLN A 26 -3.96 25.32 22.77
CA GLN A 26 -2.64 25.93 22.61
C GLN A 26 -1.77 25.14 21.61
N PRO A 27 -0.83 25.80 20.89
CA PRO A 27 0.16 25.11 20.08
C PRO A 27 0.99 24.13 20.91
N LEU A 28 1.49 23.07 20.28
CA LEU A 28 2.36 22.11 20.95
C LEU A 28 3.67 22.77 21.39
N PRO A 29 4.21 22.41 22.56
CA PRO A 29 5.43 23.03 23.09
C PRO A 29 6.69 22.64 22.31
N PHE A 30 6.69 21.46 21.68
CA PHE A 30 7.83 20.95 20.93
C PHE A 30 7.43 20.50 19.52
N PRO A 31 8.22 20.85 18.49
CA PRO A 31 8.01 20.33 17.14
C PRO A 31 8.19 18.80 17.07
N GLY A 32 7.38 18.14 16.25
CA GLY A 32 7.53 16.70 15.97
C GLY A 32 6.97 15.76 17.02
N MET A 33 6.22 16.26 18.01
CA MET A 33 5.45 15.40 18.92
C MET A 33 4.43 14.56 18.15
N ASP A 34 4.24 13.32 18.59
CA ASP A 34 3.21 12.46 18.04
C ASP A 34 1.83 12.91 18.52
N LYS A 35 0.89 12.97 17.59
CA LYS A 35 -0.50 13.39 17.84
C LYS A 35 -1.44 12.18 17.72
N SER A 36 -0.91 11.01 18.04
CA SER A 36 -1.61 9.73 17.98
C SER A 36 -2.67 9.71 19.09
N GLY A 37 -3.95 9.86 18.72
CA GLY A 37 -5.06 9.98 19.66
C GLY A 37 -5.66 11.38 19.77
N ALA A 38 -5.05 12.40 19.15
CA ALA A 38 -5.69 13.70 18.98
C ALA A 38 -6.77 13.64 17.90
N ALA A 39 -7.82 14.46 18.05
CA ALA A 39 -8.85 14.62 17.03
C ALA A 39 -8.24 15.12 15.71
N VAL A 40 -8.91 14.79 14.59
CA VAL A 40 -8.53 15.31 13.27
C VAL A 40 -8.82 16.81 13.21
N CYS A 41 -7.88 17.59 12.71
CA CYS A 41 -8.06 19.03 12.59
C CYS A 41 -9.03 19.34 11.44
N GLU A 42 -10.25 19.79 11.77
CA GLU A 42 -11.22 20.22 10.77
C GLU A 42 -10.77 21.46 9.99
N PHE A 43 -10.07 22.39 10.64
CA PHE A 43 -9.51 23.55 9.96
C PHE A 43 -8.44 23.15 8.95
N PHE A 44 -7.68 22.08 9.19
CA PHE A 44 -6.71 21.59 8.22
C PHE A 44 -7.40 20.96 7.01
N LEU A 45 -8.48 20.20 7.25
CA LEU A 45 -9.31 19.64 6.18
C LEU A 45 -9.94 20.73 5.30
N LYS A 46 -10.29 21.88 5.89
CA LYS A 46 -10.80 23.08 5.21
C LYS A 46 -9.69 24.03 4.71
N ALA A 47 -8.42 23.64 4.81
CA ALA A 47 -7.25 24.45 4.44
C ALA A 47 -7.12 25.82 5.17
N ALA A 48 -7.71 25.96 6.36
CA ALA A 48 -7.72 27.17 7.18
C ALA A 48 -6.87 27.06 8.47
N CYS A 49 -6.14 25.95 8.68
CA CYS A 49 -5.34 25.76 9.88
C CYS A 49 -4.08 26.65 9.90
N GLY A 50 -4.08 27.69 10.74
CA GLY A 50 -2.93 28.59 10.93
C GLY A 50 -1.81 28.05 11.83
N LYS A 51 -2.02 26.92 12.53
CA LYS A 51 -1.05 26.36 13.51
C LYS A 51 0.05 25.49 12.87
N GLY A 52 -0.07 25.18 11.58
CA GLY A 52 0.92 24.41 10.82
C GLY A 52 1.29 23.08 11.48
N GLY A 53 2.58 22.70 11.45
CA GLY A 53 3.06 21.45 12.04
C GLY A 53 3.01 21.37 13.57
N MET A 54 2.78 22.50 14.26
CA MET A 54 2.63 22.57 15.72
C MET A 54 1.17 22.56 16.17
N CYS A 55 0.23 22.32 15.25
CA CYS A 55 -1.17 22.11 15.59
C CYS A 55 -1.29 20.94 16.58
N PRO A 56 -2.02 21.09 17.71
CA PRO A 56 -2.24 20.01 18.66
C PRO A 56 -3.14 18.89 18.11
N PHE A 57 -3.86 19.17 17.02
CA PHE A 57 -4.73 18.22 16.33
C PHE A 57 -4.02 17.53 15.19
N ARG A 58 -4.50 16.35 14.82
CA ARG A 58 -3.92 15.51 13.78
C ARG A 58 -4.21 16.09 12.39
N HIS A 59 -3.18 16.20 11.56
CA HIS A 59 -3.31 16.56 10.15
C HIS A 59 -3.28 15.31 9.28
N ILE A 60 -4.31 15.13 8.46
CA ILE A 60 -4.40 14.05 7.47
C ILE A 60 -3.97 14.56 6.11
N SER A 61 -2.68 14.38 5.79
CA SER A 61 -2.15 14.70 4.46
C SER A 61 -2.03 13.41 3.64
N GLY A 62 -2.58 13.44 2.42
CA GLY A 62 -2.46 12.37 1.42
C GLY A 62 -3.27 11.10 1.70
N GLU A 63 -3.55 10.37 0.62
CA GLU A 63 -4.12 9.03 0.65
C GLU A 63 -3.05 8.02 1.12
N LYS A 64 -3.35 7.28 2.18
CA LYS A 64 -2.48 6.24 2.72
C LYS A 64 -3.18 4.91 2.57
N THR A 65 -2.52 3.96 1.93
CA THR A 65 -3.14 2.71 1.48
C THR A 65 -3.04 1.58 2.49
N VAL A 66 -1.95 1.51 3.25
CA VAL A 66 -1.65 0.38 4.16
C VAL A 66 -1.50 0.86 5.59
N VAL A 67 -2.08 0.12 6.54
CA VAL A 67 -2.01 0.41 7.98
C VAL A 67 -0.58 0.31 8.51
N CYS A 68 -0.20 1.28 9.33
CA CYS A 68 1.11 1.35 9.96
C CYS A 68 1.26 0.28 11.05
N LYS A 69 2.15 -0.69 10.84
CA LYS A 69 2.47 -1.73 11.85
C LYS A 69 2.98 -1.18 13.18
N HIS A 70 3.63 -0.01 13.18
CA HIS A 70 4.20 0.60 14.40
C HIS A 70 3.15 1.38 15.18
N TRP A 71 2.17 1.96 14.50
CA TRP A 71 1.06 2.69 15.13
C TRP A 71 0.13 1.74 15.89
N LEU A 72 -0.13 0.54 15.34
CA LEU A 72 -0.90 -0.50 16.04
C LEU A 72 -0.30 -0.90 17.40
N ARG A 73 1.00 -0.64 17.61
CA ARG A 73 1.72 -0.90 18.86
C ARG A 73 1.93 0.36 19.71
N GLY A 74 1.47 1.52 19.26
CA GLY A 74 1.73 2.81 19.93
C GLY A 74 3.18 3.30 19.85
N LEU A 75 3.98 2.81 18.89
CA LEU A 75 5.43 3.11 18.79
C LEU A 75 5.78 3.95 17.55
N CYS A 76 4.79 4.54 16.89
CA CYS A 76 5.05 5.33 15.68
C CYS A 76 5.61 6.71 16.04
N LYS A 77 6.90 6.93 15.77
CA LYS A 77 7.57 8.23 15.97
C LYS A 77 7.31 9.25 14.85
N LYS A 78 6.78 8.81 13.71
CA LYS A 78 6.55 9.68 12.54
C LYS A 78 5.26 10.52 12.69
N GLY A 79 4.39 10.18 13.64
CA GLY A 79 3.13 10.88 13.85
C GLY A 79 2.34 11.07 12.55
N ASP A 80 1.95 12.31 12.27
CA ASP A 80 1.17 12.68 11.06
C ASP A 80 1.97 12.56 9.76
N GLN A 81 3.30 12.58 9.83
CA GLN A 81 4.20 12.47 8.68
C GLN A 81 4.51 11.00 8.36
N CYS A 82 3.78 10.06 8.97
CA CYS A 82 3.91 8.66 8.62
C CYS A 82 3.35 8.40 7.21
N GLU A 83 4.12 7.70 6.39
CA GLU A 83 3.71 7.23 5.07
C GLU A 83 2.59 6.17 5.13
N PHE A 84 2.41 5.55 6.30
CA PHE A 84 1.43 4.50 6.52
C PHE A 84 0.20 5.03 7.27
N LEU A 85 -0.96 4.42 7.00
CA LEU A 85 -2.24 4.80 7.56
C LEU A 85 -2.29 4.56 9.08
N HIS A 86 -2.75 5.55 9.83
CA HIS A 86 -2.97 5.48 11.28
C HIS A 86 -4.46 5.33 11.58
N GLU A 87 -5.09 4.33 10.98
CA GLU A 87 -6.50 3.99 11.14
C GLU A 87 -6.62 2.48 11.28
N TYR A 88 -7.58 2.03 12.08
CA TYR A 88 -7.79 0.60 12.31
C TYR A 88 -8.74 0.06 11.23
N ASP A 89 -8.16 -0.33 10.09
CA ASP A 89 -8.87 -0.94 8.98
C ASP A 89 -8.26 -2.31 8.66
N MET A 90 -9.02 -3.38 8.88
CA MET A 90 -8.58 -4.76 8.65
C MET A 90 -8.34 -5.06 7.16
N THR A 91 -9.04 -4.36 6.26
CA THR A 91 -8.92 -4.60 4.81
C THR A 91 -7.62 -4.04 4.23
N LYS A 92 -7.06 -3.02 4.89
CA LYS A 92 -5.82 -2.33 4.51
C LYS A 92 -4.63 -2.78 5.35
N MET A 93 -4.76 -3.89 6.08
CA MET A 93 -3.68 -4.42 6.88
C MET A 93 -2.58 -5.01 5.97
N PRO A 94 -1.28 -4.83 6.27
CA PRO A 94 -0.23 -5.46 5.49
C PRO A 94 -0.33 -7.00 5.52
N GLU A 95 0.24 -7.63 4.49
CA GLU A 95 0.34 -9.09 4.36
C GLU A 95 1.14 -9.69 5.54
N CYS A 96 0.69 -10.83 6.04
CA CYS A 96 1.41 -11.58 7.07
C CYS A 96 2.70 -12.18 6.47
N TYR A 97 3.84 -11.76 7.00
CA TYR A 97 5.14 -12.25 6.55
C TYR A 97 5.30 -13.77 6.72
N PHE A 98 4.85 -14.32 7.85
CA PHE A 98 4.99 -15.75 8.15
C PHE A 98 4.14 -16.61 7.23
N TYR A 99 2.90 -16.20 7.00
CA TYR A 99 2.00 -16.91 6.09
C TYR A 99 2.47 -16.81 4.63
N SER A 100 2.88 -15.62 4.19
CA SER A 100 3.38 -15.40 2.82
C SER A 100 4.64 -16.20 2.51
N LYS A 101 5.52 -16.39 3.50
CA LYS A 101 6.81 -17.08 3.30
C LYS A 101 6.79 -18.58 3.59
N PHE A 102 6.09 -18.99 4.65
CA PHE A 102 6.12 -20.37 5.15
C PHE A 102 4.80 -21.11 4.93
N GLY A 103 3.74 -20.44 4.47
CA GLY A 103 2.42 -21.03 4.28
C GLY A 103 1.63 -21.27 5.58
N GLU A 104 2.23 -20.96 6.73
CA GLU A 104 1.62 -21.18 8.05
C GLU A 104 1.91 -19.98 8.96
N CYS A 105 0.89 -19.52 9.68
CA CYS A 105 1.03 -18.52 10.72
C CYS A 105 0.83 -19.19 12.08
N SER A 106 1.76 -18.98 13.02
CA SER A 106 1.66 -19.56 14.36
C SER A 106 0.52 -18.94 15.20
N ASN A 107 0.11 -17.71 14.89
CA ASN A 107 -0.95 -17.00 15.62
C ASN A 107 -2.31 -17.26 14.96
N LYS A 108 -3.28 -17.75 15.75
CA LYS A 108 -4.66 -17.97 15.28
C LYS A 108 -5.41 -16.66 15.01
N GLU A 109 -5.25 -15.69 15.90
CA GLU A 109 -5.80 -14.34 15.77
C GLU A 109 -4.75 -13.38 15.17
N CYS A 110 -4.27 -13.69 13.97
CA CYS A 110 -3.30 -12.84 13.28
C CYS A 110 -4.04 -11.62 12.67
N PRO A 111 -3.71 -10.37 13.07
CA PRO A 111 -4.36 -9.20 12.49
C PRO A 111 -4.00 -8.99 11.02
N PHE A 112 -2.87 -9.53 10.57
CA PHE A 112 -2.31 -9.36 9.22
C PHE A 112 -3.02 -10.25 8.20
N LEU A 113 -3.08 -9.77 6.95
CA LEU A 113 -3.78 -10.52 5.88
C LEU A 113 -3.04 -11.82 5.53
N HIS A 114 -3.75 -12.94 5.64
CA HIS A 114 -3.32 -14.25 5.12
C HIS A 114 -3.78 -14.38 3.67
N ILE A 115 -2.87 -14.15 2.73
CA ILE A 115 -3.12 -14.31 1.30
C ILE A 115 -2.34 -15.53 0.84
N ASP A 116 -3.05 -16.52 0.29
CA ASP A 116 -2.40 -17.70 -0.29
C ASP A 116 -1.56 -17.28 -1.50
N PRO A 117 -0.26 -17.63 -1.55
CA PRO A 117 0.60 -17.32 -2.69
C PRO A 117 0.02 -17.81 -4.03
N GLU A 118 -0.67 -18.96 -4.02
CA GLU A 118 -1.34 -19.55 -5.18
C GLU A 118 -2.54 -18.72 -5.67
N SER A 119 -3.21 -18.02 -4.74
CA SER A 119 -4.33 -17.13 -5.07
C SER A 119 -3.85 -15.81 -5.70
N LYS A 120 -2.58 -15.43 -5.47
CA LYS A 120 -1.95 -14.22 -6.06
C LYS A 120 -1.60 -14.40 -7.53
N ILE A 121 -1.45 -15.65 -7.99
CA ILE A 121 -1.22 -15.95 -9.40
C ILE A 121 -2.53 -15.70 -10.16
N LYS A 122 -2.54 -14.65 -11.00
CA LYS A 122 -3.69 -14.34 -11.84
C LYS A 122 -4.01 -15.52 -12.77
N ASP A 123 -5.29 -15.78 -12.99
CA ASP A 123 -5.74 -16.75 -13.99
C ASP A 123 -5.23 -16.36 -15.37
N CYS A 124 -4.85 -17.35 -16.17
CA CYS A 124 -4.28 -17.14 -17.49
C CYS A 124 -5.37 -16.68 -18.47
N PRO A 125 -5.30 -15.46 -19.02
CA PRO A 125 -6.32 -14.98 -19.97
C PRO A 125 -6.38 -15.77 -21.28
N TRP A 126 -5.32 -16.51 -21.63
CA TRP A 126 -5.28 -17.36 -22.82
C TRP A 126 -5.92 -18.72 -22.56
N TYR A 127 -5.68 -19.31 -21.38
CA TYR A 127 -6.29 -20.57 -20.99
C TYR A 127 -7.80 -20.43 -20.77
N ASP A 128 -8.24 -19.31 -20.20
CA ASP A 128 -9.66 -18.98 -20.03
C ASP A 128 -10.41 -18.85 -21.37
N ARG A 129 -9.69 -18.53 -22.45
CA ARG A 129 -10.22 -18.54 -23.82
C ARG A 129 -10.16 -19.91 -24.50
N GLY A 130 -9.68 -20.93 -23.79
CA GLY A 130 -9.66 -22.33 -24.21
C GLY A 130 -8.25 -22.90 -24.44
N PHE A 131 -7.27 -22.09 -24.83
CA PHE A 131 -5.93 -22.58 -25.12
C PHE A 131 -4.82 -21.59 -24.74
N CYS A 132 -3.89 -22.05 -23.89
CA CYS A 132 -2.66 -21.34 -23.60
C CYS A 132 -1.48 -22.03 -24.28
N LYS A 133 -0.74 -21.27 -25.10
CA LYS A 133 0.47 -21.74 -25.80
C LYS A 133 1.58 -22.28 -24.89
N HIS A 134 1.61 -21.84 -23.63
CA HIS A 134 2.60 -22.27 -22.64
C HIS A 134 2.23 -23.59 -21.97
N GLY A 135 1.01 -24.08 -22.18
CA GLY A 135 0.53 -25.35 -21.63
C GLY A 135 0.74 -25.43 -20.10
N PRO A 136 1.18 -26.57 -19.55
CA PRO A 136 1.38 -26.73 -18.10
C PRO A 136 2.54 -25.89 -17.54
N LEU A 137 3.40 -25.32 -18.40
CA LEU A 137 4.52 -24.46 -18.01
C LEU A 137 4.13 -22.97 -17.96
N CYS A 138 2.84 -22.64 -18.01
CA CYS A 138 2.42 -21.26 -17.92
C CYS A 138 2.66 -20.69 -16.52
N ARG A 139 3.19 -19.46 -16.46
CA ARG A 139 3.34 -18.69 -15.21
C ARG A 139 1.99 -18.30 -14.58
N HIS A 140 0.93 -18.23 -15.37
CA HIS A 140 -0.41 -17.89 -14.90
C HIS A 140 -1.20 -19.16 -14.60
N ARG A 141 -2.12 -19.08 -13.63
CA ARG A 141 -2.87 -20.24 -13.18
C ARG A 141 -3.83 -20.71 -14.28
N HIS A 142 -3.86 -22.01 -14.55
CA HIS A 142 -4.78 -22.63 -15.49
C HIS A 142 -5.92 -23.32 -14.73
N THR A 143 -7.02 -22.60 -14.51
CA THR A 143 -8.21 -23.15 -13.84
C THR A 143 -9.10 -23.86 -14.87
N ARG A 144 -9.16 -25.19 -14.84
CA ARG A 144 -10.02 -25.95 -15.77
C ARG A 144 -11.49 -25.75 -15.39
N ARG A 145 -12.26 -25.08 -16.26
CA ARG A 145 -13.70 -24.88 -16.12
C ARG A 145 -14.46 -25.62 -17.22
N VAL A 146 -15.66 -26.10 -16.90
CA VAL A 146 -16.55 -26.73 -17.89
C VAL A 146 -17.28 -25.64 -18.66
N ILE A 147 -17.12 -25.64 -19.97
CA ILE A 147 -17.75 -24.67 -20.88
C ILE A 147 -19.24 -24.99 -21.00
N CYS A 148 -20.09 -23.96 -20.97
CA CYS A 148 -21.51 -24.11 -21.25
C CYS A 148 -21.73 -24.48 -22.71
N VAL A 149 -22.28 -25.68 -22.96
CA VAL A 149 -22.56 -26.15 -24.32
C VAL A 149 -23.60 -25.24 -24.99
N ASN A 150 -24.66 -24.85 -24.29
CA ASN A 150 -25.71 -24.00 -24.84
C ASN A 150 -25.18 -22.61 -25.23
N TYR A 151 -24.32 -22.02 -24.39
CA TYR A 151 -23.65 -20.76 -24.71
C TYR A 151 -22.70 -20.89 -25.90
N LEU A 152 -21.98 -22.01 -26.01
CA LEU A 152 -21.08 -22.28 -27.13
C LEU A 152 -21.85 -22.38 -28.47
N VAL A 153 -23.08 -22.91 -28.43
CA VAL A 153 -24.00 -22.98 -29.59
C VAL A 153 -24.66 -21.62 -29.89
N GLY A 154 -24.43 -20.61 -29.04
CA GLY A 154 -24.78 -19.20 -29.29
C GLY A 154 -25.82 -18.62 -28.35
N PHE A 155 -26.53 -19.45 -27.57
CA PHE A 155 -27.55 -18.97 -26.64
C PHE A 155 -27.68 -19.87 -25.41
N CYS A 156 -27.45 -19.29 -24.22
CA CYS A 156 -27.72 -19.94 -22.95
C CYS A 156 -28.93 -19.28 -22.27
N PRO A 157 -30.02 -20.04 -21.97
CA PRO A 157 -31.22 -19.48 -21.34
C PRO A 157 -30.97 -18.96 -19.91
N GLU A 158 -29.90 -19.43 -19.24
CA GLU A 158 -29.52 -19.00 -17.89
C GLU A 158 -28.74 -17.67 -17.88
N GLY A 159 -28.38 -17.12 -19.06
CA GLY A 159 -27.70 -15.84 -19.17
C GLY A 159 -26.33 -15.78 -18.46
N PRO A 160 -25.89 -14.61 -17.96
CA PRO A 160 -24.58 -14.45 -17.31
C PRO A 160 -24.46 -15.18 -15.96
N SER A 161 -25.57 -15.63 -15.39
CA SER A 161 -25.64 -16.39 -14.13
C SER A 161 -25.55 -17.91 -14.32
N CYS A 162 -25.27 -18.39 -15.54
CA CYS A 162 -25.18 -19.82 -15.83
C CYS A 162 -24.14 -20.53 -14.95
N LYS A 163 -24.48 -21.76 -14.51
CA LYS A 163 -23.56 -22.61 -13.74
C LYS A 163 -22.28 -22.97 -14.49
N PHE A 164 -22.35 -23.01 -15.82
CA PHE A 164 -21.23 -23.38 -16.70
C PHE A 164 -20.53 -22.15 -17.26
N MET A 165 -19.23 -22.27 -17.55
CA MET A 165 -18.41 -21.14 -17.96
C MET A 165 -18.82 -20.62 -19.35
N HIS A 166 -19.04 -19.31 -19.46
CA HIS A 166 -19.25 -18.60 -20.71
C HIS A 166 -17.93 -17.93 -21.14
N PRO A 167 -17.19 -18.48 -22.13
CA PRO A 167 -15.93 -17.90 -22.56
C PRO A 167 -16.16 -16.53 -23.21
N ARG A 168 -15.37 -15.53 -22.80
CA ARG A 168 -15.37 -14.23 -23.46
C ARG A 168 -14.22 -14.18 -24.48
N PHE A 169 -14.57 -14.16 -25.76
CA PHE A 169 -13.61 -14.17 -26.86
C PHE A 169 -13.07 -12.77 -27.22
N GLU A 170 -13.70 -11.72 -26.69
CA GLU A 170 -13.26 -10.33 -26.87
C GLU A 170 -11.98 -10.05 -26.06
N LEU A 171 -11.02 -9.36 -26.69
CA LEU A 171 -9.84 -8.85 -26.00
C LEU A 171 -10.26 -7.70 -25.07
N PRO A 172 -9.80 -7.64 -23.81
CA PRO A 172 -9.78 -6.39 -23.09
C PRO A 172 -8.79 -5.47 -23.80
N MET A 173 -9.28 -4.65 -24.73
CA MET A 173 -8.55 -3.47 -25.17
C MET A 173 -8.39 -2.62 -23.91
N GLY A 174 -7.14 -2.43 -23.49
CA GLY A 174 -6.81 -1.74 -22.25
C GLY A 174 -7.29 -0.31 -22.28
N THR A 175 -8.49 -0.07 -21.75
CA THR A 175 -8.92 1.21 -21.22
C THR A 175 -9.81 0.94 -20.01
N THR A 176 -9.23 1.24 -18.86
CA THR A 176 -9.85 1.91 -17.71
C THR A 176 -11.34 1.72 -17.50
N GLU A 177 -11.65 1.17 -16.33
CA GLU A 177 -12.93 1.25 -15.60
C GLU A 177 -13.94 2.25 -16.18
N GLN A 178 -14.99 1.73 -16.82
CA GLN A 178 -16.26 2.43 -16.93
C GLN A 178 -17.40 1.51 -16.49
N PRO A 179 -18.35 2.00 -15.67
CA PRO A 179 -19.56 1.26 -15.34
C PRO A 179 -20.42 1.03 -16.59
N PRO A 180 -21.31 0.02 -16.59
CA PRO A 180 -22.06 -0.38 -17.77
C PRO A 180 -22.95 0.76 -18.26
N LEU A 181 -22.72 1.21 -19.50
CA LEU A 181 -23.63 2.11 -20.21
C LEU A 181 -24.96 1.38 -20.49
N PRO A 182 -26.12 2.03 -20.25
CA PRO A 182 -27.42 1.41 -20.47
C PRO A 182 -27.67 1.16 -21.97
N GLN A 183 -28.16 -0.04 -22.28
CA GLN A 183 -28.67 -0.42 -23.59
C GLN A 183 -29.70 0.60 -24.07
N GLN A 184 -29.37 1.34 -25.13
CA GLN A 184 -30.34 2.13 -25.88
C GLN A 184 -30.84 1.33 -27.08
N THR A 185 -32.14 1.05 -27.04
CA THR A 185 -33.00 0.59 -28.12
C THR A 185 -32.84 1.52 -29.34
N GLN A 186 -32.43 1.00 -30.49
CA GLN A 186 -32.42 1.77 -31.74
C GLN A 186 -33.79 1.70 -32.42
N PRO A 187 -34.36 2.82 -32.87
CA PRO A 187 -35.32 2.81 -33.96
C PRO A 187 -34.63 3.10 -35.30
N ALA A 188 -35.10 2.39 -36.32
CA ALA A 188 -34.62 2.41 -37.70
C ALA A 188 -34.80 3.77 -38.40
N THR A 189 -33.79 4.22 -39.15
CA THR A 189 -33.97 5.11 -40.32
C THR A 189 -32.96 4.83 -41.46
N LYS A 190 -33.53 4.31 -42.55
CA LYS A 190 -33.27 4.45 -44.00
C LYS A 190 -31.94 5.02 -44.55
N GLN A 191 -31.22 4.13 -45.23
CA GLN A 191 -30.64 4.17 -46.61
C GLN A 191 -30.27 5.51 -47.29
N SER A 192 -29.03 5.58 -47.80
CA SER A 192 -28.74 5.88 -49.22
C SER A 192 -27.29 5.47 -49.61
N ASN A 193 -27.11 5.13 -50.89
CA ASN A 193 -26.07 4.32 -51.52
C ASN A 193 -24.84 5.11 -52.04
N ASN A 194 -23.64 4.47 -52.06
CA ASN A 194 -22.76 4.16 -53.23
C ASN A 194 -21.26 3.95 -52.84
N PRO A 195 -20.42 3.24 -53.66
CA PRO A 195 -19.78 2.00 -53.21
C PRO A 195 -18.21 2.03 -53.33
N PRO A 196 -17.42 0.92 -53.44
CA PRO A 196 -16.20 0.73 -52.64
C PRO A 196 -14.89 0.70 -53.45
N LEU A 197 -13.76 1.16 -52.88
CA LEU A 197 -12.44 0.93 -53.49
C LEU A 197 -11.33 0.57 -52.46
N GLN A 198 -10.97 -0.70 -52.54
CA GLN A 198 -9.63 -1.32 -52.50
C GLN A 198 -8.74 -1.31 -51.24
N ARG A 199 -8.74 -2.50 -50.64
CA ARG A 199 -7.63 -3.32 -50.10
C ARG A 199 -6.22 -3.02 -50.66
N SER A 200 -5.24 -2.96 -49.75
CA SER A 200 -3.85 -3.49 -49.86
C SER A 200 -3.22 -3.40 -48.45
N SER A 201 -3.04 -4.44 -47.65
CA SER A 201 -2.07 -5.55 -47.73
C SER A 201 -0.62 -5.10 -47.91
N SER A 202 0.15 -5.01 -46.81
CA SER A 202 1.60 -5.20 -46.83
C SER A 202 2.08 -5.90 -45.56
N LEU A 203 2.73 -7.03 -45.82
CA LEU A 203 3.35 -7.97 -44.88
C LEU A 203 4.78 -7.48 -44.54
N ILE A 204 5.22 -7.96 -43.37
CA ILE A 204 6.53 -7.93 -42.71
C ILE A 204 7.76 -7.99 -43.64
N GLN A 205 8.84 -7.30 -43.25
CA GLN A 205 10.21 -7.81 -43.49
C GLN A 205 11.18 -7.47 -42.33
N LEU A 206 11.71 -8.55 -41.73
CA LEU A 206 12.86 -8.57 -40.84
C LEU A 206 14.15 -8.50 -41.66
N THR A 207 15.19 -7.85 -41.11
CA THR A 207 16.59 -8.22 -41.37
C THR A 207 17.43 -8.10 -40.10
N SER A 208 18.05 -9.23 -39.73
CA SER A 208 19.10 -9.40 -38.71
C SER A 208 20.48 -9.01 -39.24
N GLN A 209 21.39 -8.67 -38.31
CA GLN A 209 22.82 -9.09 -38.16
C GLN A 209 23.53 -8.09 -37.21
N ASN A 210 23.78 -8.39 -35.93
CA ASN A 210 24.80 -9.27 -35.30
C ASN A 210 26.25 -8.72 -35.39
N SER A 211 26.88 -8.43 -34.24
CA SER A 211 28.33 -8.59 -33.91
C SER A 211 28.72 -7.90 -32.59
N SER A 212 29.14 -8.68 -31.59
CA SER A 212 29.86 -8.26 -30.36
C SER A 212 31.38 -8.16 -30.60
N PRO A 213 32.22 -7.63 -29.67
CA PRO A 213 32.70 -8.39 -28.49
C PRO A 213 32.85 -7.53 -27.19
N ASN A 214 32.42 -8.01 -26.03
CA ASN A 214 33.17 -8.69 -24.95
C ASN A 214 34.24 -7.85 -24.20
N GLN A 215 33.95 -7.47 -22.94
CA GLN A 215 34.94 -7.56 -21.84
C GLN A 215 34.29 -7.58 -20.44
N GLN A 216 34.91 -8.36 -19.57
CA GLN A 216 34.46 -8.84 -18.26
C GLN A 216 34.80 -7.88 -17.10
N ARG A 217 33.93 -7.77 -16.08
CA ARG A 217 34.37 -7.76 -14.65
C ARG A 217 33.22 -7.94 -13.63
N ALA A 218 33.57 -8.62 -12.54
CA ALA A 218 32.76 -9.08 -11.41
C ALA A 218 32.45 -7.97 -10.35
N PRO A 219 31.65 -8.24 -9.28
CA PRO A 219 30.78 -7.27 -8.59
C PRO A 219 31.40 -6.64 -7.33
N GLN A 220 30.94 -5.43 -6.94
CA GLN A 220 31.23 -4.82 -5.64
C GLN A 220 30.06 -4.01 -5.06
N VAL A 221 29.75 -4.37 -3.82
CA VAL A 221 29.12 -3.74 -2.64
C VAL A 221 28.46 -2.34 -2.72
N ILE A 222 27.31 -2.31 -2.02
CA ILE A 222 26.39 -1.24 -1.63
C ILE A 222 27.09 0.00 -1.03
N GLY A 223 26.86 1.17 -1.65
CA GLY A 223 27.24 2.49 -1.14
C GLY A 223 26.02 3.27 -0.62
N VAL A 224 26.14 3.80 0.59
CA VAL A 224 25.17 4.63 1.30
C VAL A 224 25.25 6.08 0.80
N MET A 225 24.12 6.70 0.47
CA MET A 225 24.04 8.13 0.13
C MET A 225 24.07 8.99 1.41
N GLN A 226 25.02 9.94 1.47
CA GLN A 226 25.06 11.02 2.45
C GLN A 226 24.33 12.25 1.90
N SER A 227 23.38 12.77 2.68
CA SER A 227 22.84 14.12 2.52
C SER A 227 23.61 15.09 3.40
N GLN A 228 23.91 16.24 2.82
CA GLN A 228 24.53 17.42 3.41
C GLN A 228 23.54 18.07 4.41
N ASN A 229 24.00 18.56 5.57
CA ASN A 229 24.06 20.00 5.86
C ASN A 229 24.76 20.29 7.19
N SER A 230 25.45 21.43 7.19
CA SER A 230 26.40 21.94 8.17
C SER A 230 25.75 22.62 9.37
N SER A 231 26.38 22.51 10.55
CA SER A 231 26.77 23.63 11.46
C SER A 231 26.74 23.23 12.95
N ALA A 232 27.87 22.78 13.49
CA ALA A 232 28.19 22.94 14.92
C ALA A 232 29.69 22.67 15.17
N GLY A 233 30.41 23.71 15.59
CA GLY A 233 31.55 23.67 16.51
C GLY A 233 32.66 22.65 16.24
N ASN A 234 33.78 23.17 15.75
CA ASN A 234 35.09 22.51 15.69
C ASN A 234 35.50 21.97 17.08
N ARG A 235 35.16 20.71 17.38
CA ARG A 235 35.72 19.93 18.49
C ARG A 235 36.16 18.60 17.90
N GLY A 236 37.47 18.40 17.83
CA GLY A 236 38.05 17.13 17.43
C GLY A 236 37.53 15.96 18.29
N PRO A 237 37.76 14.71 17.87
CA PRO A 237 37.35 13.53 18.63
C PRO A 237 37.89 13.64 20.06
N ARG A 238 37.01 13.52 21.05
CA ARG A 238 37.42 13.49 22.46
C ARG A 238 38.44 12.35 22.63
N PRO A 239 39.57 12.58 23.33
CA PRO A 239 40.54 11.53 23.57
C PRO A 239 39.87 10.35 24.28
N LEU A 240 40.17 9.11 23.88
CA LEU A 240 39.53 7.89 24.38
C LEU A 240 39.57 7.80 25.92
N GLU A 241 40.60 8.35 26.54
CA GLU A 241 40.77 8.46 28.00
C GLU A 241 39.66 9.22 28.73
N GLN A 242 38.96 10.12 28.04
CA GLN A 242 37.86 10.89 28.61
C GLN A 242 36.48 10.27 28.33
N VAL A 243 36.45 9.18 27.56
CA VAL A 243 35.23 8.46 27.21
C VAL A 243 34.98 7.37 28.25
N THR A 244 33.95 7.55 29.07
CA THR A 244 33.47 6.56 30.03
C THR A 244 32.53 5.58 29.35
N CYS A 245 32.79 4.28 29.48
CA CYS A 245 31.93 3.23 28.97
C CYS A 245 30.65 3.13 29.80
N TYR A 246 29.49 3.37 29.18
CA TYR A 246 28.18 3.26 29.84
C TYR A 246 27.82 1.83 30.30
N LYS A 247 28.58 0.79 29.90
CA LYS A 247 28.32 -0.60 30.30
C LYS A 247 29.09 -1.02 31.56
N CYS A 248 30.30 -0.52 31.77
CA CYS A 248 31.16 -0.92 32.90
C CYS A 248 31.67 0.24 33.77
N GLY A 249 31.40 1.49 33.40
CA GLY A 249 31.85 2.68 34.13
C GLY A 249 33.34 3.01 33.98
N GLU A 250 34.12 2.21 33.24
CA GLU A 250 35.55 2.45 33.04
C GLU A 250 35.80 3.40 31.86
N LYS A 251 36.87 4.20 31.96
CA LYS A 251 37.31 5.13 30.90
C LYS A 251 38.24 4.44 29.90
N GLY A 252 38.36 4.99 28.69
CA GLY A 252 39.32 4.50 27.69
C GLY A 252 38.70 3.70 26.52
N HIS A 253 37.39 3.43 26.53
CA HIS A 253 36.73 2.71 25.45
C HIS A 253 35.24 3.04 25.31
N TYR A 254 34.70 2.86 24.10
CA TYR A 254 33.27 2.98 23.83
C TYR A 254 32.53 1.69 24.15
N ALA A 255 31.23 1.79 24.49
CA ALA A 255 30.39 0.65 24.89
C ALA A 255 30.34 -0.51 23.88
N ASN A 256 30.58 -0.24 22.59
CA ASN A 256 30.63 -1.25 21.52
C ASN A 256 31.92 -2.10 21.54
N ARG A 257 32.95 -1.67 22.26
CA ARG A 257 34.24 -2.35 22.42
C ARG A 257 34.49 -2.78 23.87
N CYS A 258 33.44 -2.84 24.68
CA CYS A 258 33.53 -3.23 26.08
C CYS A 258 33.79 -4.73 26.19
N THR A 259 34.91 -5.11 26.81
CA THR A 259 35.31 -6.50 27.00
C THR A 259 34.51 -7.21 28.10
N LYS A 260 33.81 -6.46 28.97
CA LYS A 260 33.05 -7.03 30.11
C LYS A 260 31.66 -7.60 29.75
N GLY A 261 31.31 -7.68 28.46
CA GLY A 261 30.07 -8.30 28.00
C GLY A 261 28.78 -7.58 28.45
N HIS A 262 27.62 -8.10 28.07
CA HIS A 262 26.31 -7.47 28.33
C HIS A 262 25.90 -7.46 29.82
N LEU A 263 26.58 -8.22 30.68
CA LEU A 263 26.20 -8.44 32.08
C LEU A 263 27.01 -7.60 33.09
N ALA A 264 27.92 -6.73 32.62
CA ALA A 264 28.75 -5.90 33.50
C ALA A 264 27.98 -4.86 34.34
N PHE A 265 26.71 -4.64 34.05
CA PHE A 265 25.83 -3.71 34.79
C PHE A 265 25.56 -4.13 36.25
N LEU A 266 25.85 -5.39 36.62
CA LEU A 266 25.52 -5.94 37.95
C LEU A 266 26.65 -5.87 38.97
N SER A 267 27.84 -5.40 38.59
CA SER A 267 29.03 -5.41 39.47
C SER A 267 29.36 -4.04 40.08
N GLY A 268 28.46 -3.06 40.00
CA GLY A 268 28.63 -1.71 40.54
C GLY A 268 27.58 -1.40 41.61
N GLN A 269 27.69 -2.03 42.77
CA GLN A 269 27.13 -1.54 44.03
C GLN A 269 28.20 -1.67 45.11
#